data_AF-A0A2I0P0D1-F1
#
_entry.id   AF-A0A2I0P0D1-F1
#
_cell.length_a   1.000
_cell.length_b   1.000
_cell.length_c   1.000
_cell.angle_alpha   90.00
_cell.angle_beta   90.00
_cell.angle_gamma   90.00
#
_symmetry.space_group_name_H-M   'P 1'
#
loop_
_entity.id
_entity.type
_entity.pdbx_description
1 polymer ?
#
loop_
_entity_poly.entity_id
_entity_poly.type
_entity_poly.pdbx_seq_one_letter_code
_entity_poly.pdbx_strand_id
1 'polypeptide(L)'
;MPIGRVTQIVDCRESAGMGKGGALAQRGTISECRYPDVIVVGMSPGRRHVTKPVCDITSALRTQGVEYSISTMILNAGSGIPPDAPKSAGHVLGAYFGLNEKEIAQISRHKVAVLHHGNVRSHVVAKARSILKDCDIPAVVVCQVPIDYEDFARDGVKTAYVMPQEQHIQTKGTVMEIVSGITRGQTPSREKIAEVIHAVMRLMKSSNMER
;
A
#
# COMPACT_ATOMS: atom_id res chain seq x y z
N MET A 1 -25.60 -14.39 -9.93
CA MET A 1 -24.43 -14.10 -10.78
C MET A 1 -24.24 -15.28 -11.71
N PRO A 2 -24.16 -15.10 -13.04
CA PRO A 2 -23.89 -16.23 -13.91
C PRO A 2 -22.47 -16.72 -13.62
N ILE A 3 -22.33 -18.03 -13.41
CA ILE A 3 -21.04 -18.70 -13.32
C ILE A 3 -20.44 -18.67 -14.73
N GLY A 4 -19.54 -17.71 -14.96
CA GLY A 4 -18.77 -17.57 -16.18
C GLY A 4 -17.30 -17.40 -15.83
N ARG A 5 -16.41 -18.10 -16.54
CA ARG A 5 -14.96 -17.87 -16.43
C ARG A 5 -14.63 -16.64 -17.26
N VAL A 6 -14.13 -15.58 -16.62
CA VAL A 6 -13.61 -14.40 -17.31
C VAL A 6 -12.10 -14.56 -17.45
N THR A 7 -11.60 -14.60 -18.69
CA THR A 7 -10.16 -14.63 -18.93
C THR A 7 -9.57 -13.25 -18.60
N GLN A 8 -8.55 -13.24 -17.74
CA GLN A 8 -7.78 -12.03 -17.44
C GLN A 8 -6.31 -12.25 -17.75
N ILE A 9 -5.72 -11.25 -18.41
CA ILE A 9 -4.28 -11.14 -18.55
C ILE A 9 -3.80 -10.37 -17.31
N VAL A 10 -3.11 -11.07 -16.42
CA VAL A 10 -2.41 -10.47 -15.29
C VAL A 10 -0.97 -10.31 -15.71
N ASP A 11 -0.62 -9.12 -16.20
CA ASP A 11 0.78 -8.78 -16.38
C ASP A 11 1.37 -8.56 -14.99
N CYS A 12 2.22 -9.46 -14.51
CA CYS A 12 2.72 -9.42 -13.13
C CYS A 12 4.18 -8.98 -13.05
N ARG A 13 4.86 -8.76 -14.20
CA ARG A 13 6.31 -8.58 -14.22
C ARG A 13 6.77 -7.66 -15.36
N GLU A 14 7.11 -6.42 -15.01
CA GLU A 14 7.86 -5.53 -15.91
C GLU A 14 9.34 -5.95 -16.00
N SER A 15 9.88 -6.67 -15.01
CA SER A 15 11.30 -7.08 -14.97
C SER A 15 11.54 -8.42 -14.25
N ALA A 16 12.65 -9.08 -14.57
CA ALA A 16 13.06 -10.34 -13.97
C ALA A 16 13.38 -10.20 -12.47
N GLY A 17 12.90 -11.14 -11.64
CA GLY A 17 13.08 -11.07 -10.18
C GLY A 17 14.54 -11.21 -9.71
N MET A 18 14.89 -10.52 -8.62
CA MET A 18 16.17 -10.66 -7.92
C MET A 18 16.13 -11.78 -6.87
N GLY A 19 17.20 -12.57 -6.78
CA GLY A 19 17.36 -13.69 -5.82
C GLY A 19 17.34 -15.07 -6.49
N LYS A 20 17.67 -16.14 -5.73
CA LYS A 20 17.60 -17.52 -6.25
C LYS A 20 16.16 -17.81 -6.69
N GLY A 21 15.99 -18.11 -7.98
CA GLY A 21 14.70 -18.45 -8.60
C GLY A 21 13.89 -17.28 -9.15
N GLY A 22 14.39 -16.03 -9.08
CA GLY A 22 13.70 -14.88 -9.67
C GLY A 22 12.25 -14.73 -9.18
N ALA A 23 11.98 -14.97 -7.90
CA ALA A 23 10.61 -15.09 -7.37
C ALA A 23 10.01 -13.77 -6.84
N LEU A 24 10.81 -12.72 -6.61
CA LEU A 24 10.33 -11.45 -6.06
C LEU A 24 10.08 -10.42 -7.17
N ALA A 25 8.89 -9.80 -7.14
CA ALA A 25 8.57 -8.65 -7.97
C ALA A 25 9.64 -7.55 -7.84
N GLN A 26 10.00 -6.91 -8.95
CA GLN A 26 11.04 -5.90 -9.01
C GLN A 26 10.51 -4.50 -8.74
N ARG A 27 11.43 -3.57 -8.55
CA ARG A 27 11.15 -2.14 -8.45
C ARG A 27 10.39 -1.70 -9.70
N GLY A 28 9.38 -0.85 -9.54
CA GLY A 28 8.59 -0.30 -10.63
C GLY A 28 7.53 -1.26 -11.20
N THR A 29 7.54 -2.54 -10.81
CA THR A 29 6.59 -3.53 -11.34
C THR A 29 5.16 -3.16 -10.95
N ILE A 30 4.29 -3.03 -11.95
CA ILE A 30 2.84 -2.96 -11.76
C ILE A 30 2.16 -4.17 -12.37
N SER A 31 1.15 -4.67 -11.67
CA SER A 31 0.15 -5.58 -12.18
C SER A 31 -1.18 -4.88 -12.20
N GLU A 32 -1.61 -4.49 -13.40
CA GLU A 32 -2.76 -3.63 -13.61
C GLU A 32 -4.04 -4.43 -13.82
N CYS A 33 -5.12 -3.99 -13.18
CA CYS A 33 -6.47 -4.50 -13.42
C CYS A 33 -7.23 -3.64 -14.44
N ARG A 34 -8.25 -4.23 -15.06
CA ARG A 34 -9.11 -3.52 -16.03
C ARG A 34 -9.97 -2.42 -15.39
N TYR A 35 -10.44 -2.63 -14.15
CA TYR A 35 -11.32 -1.71 -13.45
C TYR A 35 -10.63 -1.23 -12.17
N PRO A 36 -9.97 -0.08 -12.12
CA PRO A 36 -9.13 0.31 -11.00
C PRO A 36 -9.95 0.67 -9.75
N ASP A 37 -10.33 -0.32 -8.93
CA ASP A 37 -10.99 -0.08 -7.65
C ASP A 37 -9.98 -0.07 -6.50
N VAL A 38 -9.13 -1.09 -6.41
CA VAL A 38 -8.17 -1.28 -5.31
C VAL A 38 -6.76 -1.34 -5.87
N ILE A 39 -5.79 -0.72 -5.20
CA ILE A 39 -4.36 -0.91 -5.47
C ILE A 39 -3.60 -1.32 -4.21
N VAL A 40 -2.84 -2.41 -4.30
CA VAL A 40 -1.93 -2.83 -3.23
C VAL A 40 -0.52 -2.33 -3.55
N VAL A 41 0.00 -1.42 -2.72
CA VAL A 41 1.30 -0.78 -2.90
C VAL A 41 2.34 -1.42 -1.97
N GLY A 42 3.40 -1.97 -2.56
CA GLY A 42 4.53 -2.58 -1.91
C GLY A 42 5.82 -1.77 -2.06
N MET A 43 6.70 -1.89 -1.06
CA MET A 43 8.02 -1.25 -1.08
C MET A 43 8.98 -1.98 -2.04
N SER A 44 9.88 -1.24 -2.69
CA SER A 44 10.90 -1.84 -3.57
C SER A 44 11.72 -2.90 -2.84
N PRO A 45 12.02 -4.04 -3.49
CA PRO A 45 12.85 -5.07 -2.88
C PRO A 45 14.27 -4.58 -2.64
N GLY A 46 14.91 -5.15 -1.64
CA GLY A 46 16.30 -4.90 -1.30
C GLY A 46 16.75 -5.89 -0.23
N ARG A 47 18.00 -5.77 0.24
CA ARG A 47 18.56 -6.71 1.23
C ARG A 47 17.67 -6.90 2.48
N ARG A 48 16.93 -5.86 2.87
CA ARG A 48 16.02 -5.84 4.03
C ARG A 48 14.54 -5.61 3.66
N HIS A 49 14.23 -5.54 2.37
CA HIS A 49 12.88 -5.30 1.86
C HIS A 49 12.45 -6.49 1.00
N VAL A 50 11.47 -7.23 1.49
CA VAL A 50 10.86 -8.36 0.79
C VAL A 50 9.43 -7.97 0.45
N THR A 51 9.02 -8.20 -0.79
CA THR A 51 7.71 -7.78 -1.30
C THR A 51 6.57 -8.65 -0.78
N LYS A 52 6.84 -9.84 -0.24
CA LYS A 52 5.86 -10.63 0.53
C LYS A 52 5.45 -9.84 1.80
N PRO A 53 4.14 -9.68 2.10
CA PRO A 53 3.01 -10.47 1.62
C PRO A 53 2.10 -9.75 0.61
N VAL A 54 2.60 -8.78 -0.15
CA VAL A 54 1.79 -8.00 -1.11
C VAL A 54 0.97 -8.91 -2.03
N CYS A 55 1.60 -9.93 -2.63
CA CYS A 55 0.88 -10.88 -3.49
C CYS A 55 -0.12 -11.77 -2.72
N ASP A 56 0.14 -12.09 -1.45
CA ASP A 56 -0.79 -12.87 -0.63
C ASP A 56 -2.06 -12.05 -0.34
N ILE A 57 -1.90 -10.77 0.00
CA ILE A 57 -3.00 -9.81 0.20
C ILE A 57 -3.81 -9.65 -1.09
N THR A 58 -3.14 -9.43 -2.22
CA THR A 58 -3.80 -9.31 -3.52
C THR A 58 -4.59 -10.57 -3.86
N SER A 59 -3.98 -11.75 -3.68
CA SER A 59 -4.63 -13.03 -3.98
C SER A 59 -5.85 -13.26 -3.10
N ALA A 60 -5.75 -12.93 -1.80
CA ALA A 60 -6.86 -13.03 -0.89
C ALA A 60 -8.02 -12.11 -1.28
N LEU A 61 -7.74 -10.83 -1.61
CA LEU A 61 -8.76 -9.88 -2.07
C LEU A 61 -9.43 -10.32 -3.38
N ARG A 62 -8.70 -10.94 -4.32
CA ARG A 62 -9.28 -11.53 -5.54
C ARG A 62 -10.34 -12.58 -5.22
N THR A 63 -10.08 -13.45 -4.24
CA THR A 63 -11.06 -14.48 -3.84
C THR A 63 -12.36 -13.92 -3.23
N GLN A 64 -12.38 -12.63 -2.85
CA GLN A 64 -13.53 -11.98 -2.23
C GLN A 64 -14.39 -11.16 -3.21
N GLY A 65 -14.19 -11.37 -4.52
CA GLY A 65 -14.97 -10.71 -5.57
C GLY A 65 -14.38 -9.39 -6.07
N VAL A 66 -13.18 -9.01 -5.62
CA VAL A 66 -12.41 -7.87 -6.17
C VAL A 66 -11.49 -8.33 -7.32
N GLU A 67 -11.77 -9.50 -7.90
CA GLU A 67 -10.88 -10.19 -8.85
C GLU A 67 -10.43 -9.28 -10.02
N TYR A 68 -11.40 -8.61 -10.64
CA TYR A 68 -11.16 -7.77 -11.84
C TYR A 68 -10.79 -6.33 -11.52
N SER A 69 -10.73 -5.99 -10.24
CA SER A 69 -10.60 -4.61 -9.81
C SER A 69 -9.45 -4.31 -8.85
N ILE A 70 -8.46 -5.21 -8.78
CA ILE A 70 -7.29 -5.06 -7.94
C ILE A 70 -5.98 -5.01 -8.72
N SER A 71 -5.29 -3.88 -8.62
CA SER A 71 -3.92 -3.71 -9.08
C SER A 71 -2.92 -3.99 -7.95
N THR A 72 -1.71 -4.36 -8.32
CA THR A 72 -0.57 -4.47 -7.40
C THR A 72 0.59 -3.66 -7.94
N MET A 73 1.23 -2.84 -7.12
CA MET A 73 2.37 -2.02 -7.52
C MET A 73 3.51 -2.21 -6.53
N ILE A 74 4.71 -2.43 -7.05
CA ILE A 74 5.95 -2.34 -6.29
C ILE A 74 6.64 -1.05 -6.69
N LEU A 75 6.82 -0.14 -5.73
CA LEU A 75 7.41 1.16 -6.00
C LEU A 75 8.80 1.03 -6.63
N ASN A 76 9.17 1.98 -7.47
CA ASN A 76 10.51 2.11 -8.02
C ASN A 76 11.51 2.56 -6.94
N ALA A 77 11.10 3.53 -6.11
CA ALA A 77 11.86 4.03 -4.97
C ALA A 77 11.04 3.92 -3.67
N GLY A 78 11.06 2.74 -3.06
CA GLY A 78 10.34 2.42 -1.81
C GLY A 78 11.23 1.91 -0.68
N SER A 79 12.53 1.73 -0.92
CA SER A 79 13.47 1.12 0.03
C SER A 79 14.05 2.11 1.06
N GLY A 80 14.11 3.40 0.73
CA GLY A 80 14.61 4.45 1.61
C GLY A 80 13.55 5.02 2.55
N ILE A 81 13.77 6.25 2.98
CA ILE A 81 12.85 7.08 3.77
C ILE A 81 12.69 8.40 3.01
N PRO A 82 11.51 9.04 3.02
CA PRO A 82 11.31 10.33 2.37
C PRO A 82 12.37 11.37 2.80
N PRO A 83 12.84 12.25 1.90
CA PRO A 83 13.82 13.28 2.22
C PRO A 83 13.35 14.28 3.30
N ASP A 84 12.04 14.49 3.40
CA ASP A 84 11.39 15.39 4.37
C ASP A 84 11.04 14.70 5.69
N ALA A 85 11.48 13.45 5.89
CA ALA A 85 11.34 12.77 7.17
C ALA A 85 12.35 13.30 8.20
N PRO A 86 12.04 13.25 9.50
CA PRO A 86 12.98 13.62 10.55
C PRO A 86 14.30 12.82 10.42
N LYS A 87 15.46 13.47 10.64
CA LYS A 87 16.79 12.81 10.56
C LYS A 87 16.91 11.58 11.46
N SER A 88 16.16 11.55 12.57
CA SER A 88 16.05 10.42 13.50
C SER A 88 15.43 9.16 12.88
N ALA A 89 14.82 9.26 11.70
CA ALA A 89 14.27 8.12 10.99
C ALA A 89 15.36 7.17 10.43
N GLY A 90 16.63 7.58 10.35
CA GLY A 90 17.74 6.67 10.03
C GLY A 90 17.89 6.39 8.54
N HIS A 91 18.34 7.42 7.80
CA HIS A 91 18.64 7.31 6.37
C HIS A 91 19.76 6.30 6.11
N VAL A 92 19.56 5.46 5.10
CA VAL A 92 20.57 4.51 4.64
C VAL A 92 21.13 5.04 3.32
N LEU A 93 22.45 5.17 3.23
CA LEU A 93 23.15 5.59 2.01
C LEU A 93 22.69 4.75 0.80
N GLY A 94 22.25 5.44 -0.25
CA GLY A 94 21.79 4.81 -1.50
C GLY A 94 20.36 4.24 -1.47
N ALA A 95 19.61 4.40 -0.38
CA ALA A 95 18.20 4.01 -0.31
C ALA A 95 17.30 5.26 -0.38
N TYR A 96 16.45 5.32 -1.40
CA TYR A 96 15.54 6.45 -1.65
C TYR A 96 14.08 6.04 -1.50
N PHE A 97 13.27 7.01 -1.11
CA PHE A 97 11.82 6.90 -1.13
C PHE A 97 11.22 8.07 -1.90
N GLY A 98 10.27 7.77 -2.78
CA GLY A 98 9.50 8.77 -3.51
C GLY A 98 8.66 8.11 -4.59
N LEU A 99 7.60 8.82 -5.00
CA LEU A 99 6.80 8.44 -6.15
C LEU A 99 7.24 9.27 -7.37
N ASN A 100 7.24 8.65 -8.54
CA ASN A 100 7.30 9.38 -9.80
C ASN A 100 5.89 9.71 -10.31
N GLU A 101 5.78 10.60 -11.31
CA GLU A 101 4.49 11.03 -11.87
C GLU A 101 3.63 9.87 -12.39
N LYS A 102 4.26 8.86 -13.01
CA LYS A 102 3.57 7.65 -13.48
C LYS A 102 2.96 6.87 -12.32
N GLU A 103 3.70 6.67 -11.23
CA GLU A 103 3.21 5.99 -10.03
C GLU A 103 2.07 6.77 -9.35
N ILE A 104 2.18 8.11 -9.27
CA ILE A 104 1.12 8.98 -8.73
C ILE A 104 -0.17 8.83 -9.54
N ALA A 105 -0.08 8.92 -10.87
CA ALA A 105 -1.24 8.77 -11.75
C ALA A 105 -1.85 7.36 -11.65
N GLN A 106 -1.01 6.33 -11.57
CA GLN A 106 -1.43 4.94 -11.44
C GLN A 106 -2.08 4.65 -10.08
N ILE A 107 -1.63 5.25 -8.98
CA ILE A 107 -2.28 5.10 -7.67
C ILE A 107 -3.61 5.88 -7.66
N SER A 108 -3.59 7.14 -8.07
CA SER A 108 -4.71 8.09 -7.92
C SER A 108 -5.97 7.73 -8.73
N ARG A 109 -5.87 6.87 -9.75
CA ARG A 109 -7.05 6.38 -10.49
C ARG A 109 -7.86 5.33 -9.72
N HIS A 110 -7.34 4.79 -8.62
CA HIS A 110 -8.03 3.78 -7.83
C HIS A 110 -8.93 4.42 -6.78
N LYS A 111 -9.92 3.67 -6.29
CA LYS A 111 -10.81 4.11 -5.22
C LYS A 111 -10.20 3.92 -3.83
N VAL A 112 -9.41 2.86 -3.62
CA VAL A 112 -8.81 2.52 -2.33
C VAL A 112 -7.37 2.05 -2.51
N ALA A 113 -6.46 2.54 -1.66
CA ALA A 113 -5.08 2.05 -1.59
C ALA A 113 -4.86 1.15 -0.36
N VAL A 114 -4.12 0.06 -0.54
CA VAL A 114 -3.54 -0.74 0.55
C VAL A 114 -2.04 -0.47 0.58
N LEU A 115 -1.57 0.21 1.63
CA LEU A 115 -0.17 0.63 1.75
C LEU A 115 0.58 -0.33 2.68
N HIS A 116 1.40 -1.22 2.11
CA HIS A 116 2.15 -2.20 2.88
C HIS A 116 3.53 -1.67 3.32
N HIS A 117 3.76 -1.64 4.63
CA HIS A 117 4.96 -1.11 5.26
C HIS A 117 5.63 -2.11 6.21
N GLY A 118 6.78 -1.71 6.75
CA GLY A 118 7.62 -2.53 7.62
C GLY A 118 7.32 -2.42 9.11
N ASN A 119 8.39 -2.56 9.91
CA ASN A 119 8.33 -2.64 11.36
C ASN A 119 8.84 -1.39 12.10
N VAL A 120 9.21 -0.33 11.38
CA VAL A 120 9.75 0.88 12.00
C VAL A 120 8.65 1.93 11.98
N ARG A 121 8.14 2.31 13.16
CA ARG A 121 6.99 3.22 13.32
C ARG A 121 7.16 4.51 12.53
N SER A 122 8.27 5.22 12.73
CA SER A 122 8.56 6.47 12.01
C SER A 122 8.63 6.29 10.49
N HIS A 123 9.06 5.12 10.00
CA HIS A 123 9.08 4.84 8.56
C HIS A 123 7.69 4.61 8.01
N VAL A 124 6.83 3.91 8.75
CA VAL A 124 5.45 3.66 8.35
C VAL A 124 4.73 5.00 8.17
N VAL A 125 4.80 5.88 9.17
CA VAL A 125 4.17 7.21 9.11
C VAL A 125 4.74 8.04 7.96
N ALA A 126 6.06 8.23 7.91
CA ALA A 126 6.68 9.10 6.92
C ALA A 126 6.39 8.63 5.47
N LYS A 127 6.42 7.32 5.23
CA LYS A 127 6.15 6.76 3.90
C LYS A 127 4.69 6.88 3.51
N ALA A 128 3.76 6.57 4.43
CA ALA A 128 2.34 6.75 4.18
C ALA A 128 2.02 8.23 3.90
N ARG A 129 2.57 9.15 4.73
CA ARG A 129 2.47 10.60 4.51
C ARG A 129 2.97 10.99 3.13
N SER A 130 4.17 10.55 2.74
CA SER A 130 4.75 10.89 1.44
C SER A 130 3.91 10.37 0.26
N ILE A 131 3.27 9.21 0.36
CA ILE A 131 2.37 8.71 -0.68
C ILE A 131 1.08 9.55 -0.73
N LEU A 132 0.45 9.78 0.42
CA LEU A 132 -0.85 10.47 0.54
C LEU A 132 -0.74 11.99 0.36
N LYS A 133 0.47 12.55 0.44
CA LYS A 133 0.75 13.94 0.05
C LYS A 133 0.45 14.17 -1.43
N ASP A 134 0.80 13.21 -2.27
CA ASP A 134 0.65 13.32 -3.71
C ASP A 134 -0.65 12.67 -4.22
N CYS A 135 -1.13 11.61 -3.55
CA CYS A 135 -2.32 10.85 -3.93
C CYS A 135 -3.51 11.15 -3.02
N ASP A 136 -4.58 11.72 -3.56
CA ASP A 136 -5.86 11.89 -2.87
C ASP A 136 -6.69 10.60 -2.94
N ILE A 137 -6.44 9.69 -2.00
CA ILE A 137 -7.07 8.38 -1.96
C ILE A 137 -7.28 7.92 -0.51
N PRO A 138 -8.42 7.27 -0.18
CA PRO A 138 -8.57 6.58 1.10
C PRO A 138 -7.65 5.36 1.15
N ALA A 139 -6.91 5.22 2.25
CA ALA A 139 -5.90 4.20 2.40
C ALA A 139 -6.10 3.30 3.62
N VAL A 140 -5.85 2.00 3.43
CA VAL A 140 -5.64 1.02 4.48
C VAL A 140 -4.13 0.85 4.67
N VAL A 141 -3.61 1.21 5.84
CA VAL A 141 -2.19 0.99 6.17
C VAL A 141 -2.01 -0.41 6.74
N VAL A 142 -1.14 -1.21 6.12
CA VAL A 142 -0.80 -2.55 6.57
C VAL A 142 0.66 -2.59 7.01
N CYS A 143 0.95 -2.95 8.25
CA CYS A 143 2.32 -2.94 8.77
C CYS A 143 2.57 -4.00 9.84
N GLN A 144 3.85 -4.20 10.19
CA GLN A 144 4.23 -5.14 11.24
C GLN A 144 4.08 -4.51 12.63
N VAL A 145 4.52 -3.26 12.76
CA VAL A 145 4.57 -2.54 14.03
C VAL A 145 3.17 -2.12 14.49
N PRO A 146 2.85 -2.20 15.79
CA PRO A 146 1.64 -1.58 16.32
C PRO A 146 1.74 -0.06 16.18
N ILE A 147 0.73 0.53 15.54
CA ILE A 147 0.62 1.96 15.26
C ILE A 147 -0.85 2.37 15.34
N ASP A 148 -1.12 3.62 15.69
CA ASP A 148 -2.47 4.16 15.84
C ASP A 148 -2.70 5.41 14.97
N TYR A 149 -3.89 6.01 15.05
CA TYR A 149 -4.26 7.18 14.26
C TYR A 149 -3.54 8.46 14.75
N GLU A 150 -3.23 8.54 16.03
CA GLU A 150 -2.48 9.62 16.66
C GLU A 150 -1.04 9.68 16.15
N ASP A 151 -0.40 8.54 15.89
CA ASP A 151 0.90 8.47 15.24
C ASP A 151 0.90 9.15 13.86
N PHE A 152 -0.15 8.96 13.07
CA PHE A 152 -0.32 9.61 11.76
C PHE A 152 -0.70 11.08 11.87
N ALA A 153 -1.66 11.40 12.75
CA ALA A 153 -2.18 12.75 12.90
C ALA A 153 -1.11 13.74 13.37
N ARG A 154 -0.22 13.30 14.27
CA ARG A 154 0.93 14.10 14.73
C ARG A 154 1.88 14.53 13.61
N ASP A 155 1.93 13.75 12.53
CA ASP A 155 2.80 14.00 11.37
C ASP A 155 2.04 14.66 10.20
N GLY A 156 0.83 15.18 10.48
CA GLY A 156 0.02 15.91 9.52
C GLY A 156 -0.77 15.03 8.54
N VAL A 157 -0.88 13.73 8.79
CA VAL A 157 -1.64 12.82 7.93
C VAL A 157 -3.11 12.84 8.33
N LYS A 158 -4.00 13.10 7.36
CA LYS A 158 -5.46 12.99 7.58
C LYS A 158 -5.81 11.55 7.95
N THR A 159 -6.64 11.35 8.96
CA THR A 159 -7.11 10.02 9.35
C THR A 159 -8.62 9.98 9.61
N ALA A 160 -9.22 8.79 9.63
CA ALA A 160 -10.65 8.60 9.87
C ALA A 160 -11.12 9.01 11.28
N TYR A 161 -10.26 8.89 12.30
CA TYR A 161 -10.69 9.08 13.70
C TYR A 161 -9.95 10.22 14.42
N VAL A 162 -8.73 10.55 13.99
CA VAL A 162 -7.92 11.62 14.61
C VAL A 162 -7.43 12.55 13.52
N MET A 163 -8.02 13.74 13.44
CA MET A 163 -7.66 14.73 12.42
C MET A 163 -6.52 15.62 12.92
N PRO A 164 -5.47 15.88 12.11
CA PRO A 164 -4.51 16.93 12.41
C PRO A 164 -5.20 18.30 12.49
N GLN A 165 -4.55 19.26 13.16
CA GLN A 165 -4.96 20.66 13.05
C GLN A 165 -4.84 21.13 11.58
N GLU A 166 -5.77 21.97 11.11
CA GLU A 166 -5.86 22.35 9.69
C GLU A 166 -4.54 22.89 9.14
N GLN A 167 -3.85 23.75 9.89
CA GLN A 167 -2.56 24.32 9.51
C GLN A 167 -1.40 23.30 9.44
N HIS A 168 -1.59 22.11 10.00
CA HIS A 168 -0.60 21.03 10.04
C HIS A 168 -0.91 19.89 9.08
N ILE A 169 -2.01 19.95 8.31
CA ILE A 169 -2.35 18.92 7.33
C ILE A 169 -1.31 18.92 6.21
N GLN A 170 -0.71 17.76 5.95
CA GLN A 170 0.31 17.55 4.92
C GLN A 170 -0.14 16.57 3.82
N THR A 171 -1.32 15.94 3.96
CA THR A 171 -1.80 14.93 3.00
C THR A 171 -3.08 15.33 2.29
N LYS A 172 -3.15 14.98 0.99
CA LYS A 172 -4.39 15.02 0.21
C LYS A 172 -5.24 13.79 0.49
N GLY A 173 -4.64 12.61 0.55
CA GLY A 173 -5.33 11.37 0.93
C GLY A 173 -5.50 11.21 2.43
N THR A 174 -6.20 10.15 2.82
CA THR A 174 -6.62 9.89 4.21
C THR A 174 -6.35 8.45 4.61
N VAL A 175 -5.75 8.23 5.78
CA VAL A 175 -5.65 6.90 6.40
C VAL A 175 -7.00 6.55 7.02
N MET A 176 -7.70 5.60 6.41
CA MET A 176 -9.03 5.19 6.84
C MET A 176 -9.01 4.00 7.79
N GLU A 177 -8.03 3.11 7.63
CA GLU A 177 -7.89 1.90 8.44
C GLU A 177 -6.44 1.50 8.64
N ILE A 178 -6.15 0.81 9.74
CA ILE A 178 -4.81 0.33 10.09
C ILE A 178 -4.90 -1.15 10.47
N VAL A 179 -4.10 -1.98 9.81
CA VAL A 179 -3.95 -3.41 10.14
C VAL A 179 -2.48 -3.68 10.50
N SER A 180 -2.20 -3.73 11.80
CA SER A 180 -0.88 -4.06 12.35
C SER A 180 -0.69 -5.57 12.57
N GLY A 181 0.57 -6.00 12.70
CA GLY A 181 0.95 -7.40 12.92
C GLY A 181 1.19 -8.22 11.65
N ILE A 182 1.28 -7.57 10.49
CA ILE A 182 1.61 -8.23 9.22
C ILE A 182 3.12 -8.11 8.94
N THR A 183 3.83 -9.23 9.06
CA THR A 183 5.30 -9.29 8.94
C THR A 183 5.76 -9.43 7.49
N ARG A 184 6.73 -8.58 7.09
CA ARG A 184 7.38 -8.68 5.77
C ARG A 184 8.12 -10.00 5.62
N GLY A 185 8.03 -10.62 4.44
CA GLY A 185 8.69 -11.89 4.15
C GLY A 185 8.01 -13.13 4.74
N GLN A 186 6.89 -12.97 5.46
CA GLN A 186 6.13 -14.07 6.05
C GLN A 186 4.72 -14.12 5.48
N THR A 187 4.12 -15.31 5.46
CA THR A 187 2.71 -15.45 5.09
C THR A 187 1.88 -14.96 6.27
N PRO A 188 0.95 -14.00 6.09
CA PRO A 188 0.13 -13.52 7.19
C PRO A 188 -0.82 -14.59 7.70
N SER A 189 -1.23 -14.51 8.97
CA SER A 189 -2.27 -15.41 9.50
C SER A 189 -3.60 -15.19 8.78
N ARG A 190 -4.48 -16.20 8.81
CA ARG A 190 -5.83 -16.09 8.23
C ARG A 190 -6.63 -14.93 8.83
N GLU A 191 -6.51 -14.73 10.14
CA GLU A 191 -7.13 -13.63 10.88
C GLU A 191 -6.68 -12.28 10.34
N LYS A 192 -5.36 -12.09 10.16
CA LYS A 192 -4.81 -10.83 9.65
C LYS A 192 -5.19 -10.57 8.20
N ILE A 193 -5.23 -11.61 7.36
CA ILE A 193 -5.77 -11.48 6.00
C ILE A 193 -7.25 -11.07 6.03
N ALA A 194 -8.06 -11.66 6.92
CA ALA A 194 -9.47 -11.31 7.06
C ALA A 194 -9.68 -9.87 7.52
N GLU A 195 -8.84 -9.35 8.44
CA GLU A 195 -8.85 -7.94 8.84
C GLU A 195 -8.60 -7.01 7.64
N VAL A 196 -7.57 -7.29 6.81
CA VAL A 196 -7.28 -6.51 5.60
C VAL A 196 -8.46 -6.55 4.61
N ILE A 197 -9.00 -7.74 4.36
CA ILE A 197 -10.17 -7.92 3.49
C ILE A 197 -11.33 -7.06 4.01
N HIS A 198 -11.64 -7.16 5.30
CA HIS A 198 -12.77 -6.44 5.90
C HIS A 198 -12.58 -4.93 5.77
N ALA A 199 -11.39 -4.42 6.08
CA ALA A 199 -11.06 -3.00 5.94
C ALA A 199 -11.26 -2.51 4.49
N VAL A 200 -10.71 -3.22 3.51
CA VAL A 200 -10.83 -2.85 2.08
C VAL A 200 -12.28 -2.92 1.61
N MET A 201 -12.99 -4.02 1.90
CA MET A 201 -14.36 -4.21 1.44
C MET A 201 -15.32 -3.19 2.05
N ARG A 202 -15.06 -2.73 3.28
CA ARG A 202 -15.83 -1.66 3.91
C ARG A 202 -15.67 -0.33 3.17
N LEU A 203 -14.44 0.06 2.85
CA LEU A 203 -14.16 1.28 2.09
C LEU A 203 -14.71 1.21 0.67
N MET A 204 -14.63 0.05 0.02
CA MET A 204 -15.21 -0.21 -1.29
C MET A 204 -16.74 -0.05 -1.31
N LYS A 205 -17.43 -0.44 -0.23
CA LYS A 205 -18.87 -0.22 -0.10
C LYS A 205 -19.21 1.26 0.07
N SER A 206 -18.48 1.98 0.93
CA SER A 206 -18.72 3.41 1.17
C SER A 206 -18.47 4.25 -0.09
N SER A 207 -17.38 4.00 -0.80
CA SER A 207 -17.03 4.75 -2.03
C SER A 207 -17.97 4.49 -3.22
N ASN A 208 -18.70 3.37 -3.22
CA ASN A 208 -19.76 3.12 -4.20
C ASN A 208 -21.09 3.80 -3.83
N MET A 209 -21.25 4.28 -2.60
CA MET A 209 -22.47 4.94 -2.12
C MET A 209 -22.44 6.46 -2.30
N GLU A 210 -21.27 7.02 -2.64
CA GLU A 210 -21.06 8.45 -2.96
C GLU A 210 -21.23 8.77 -4.47
N ARG A 211 -21.72 7.81 -5.27
CA ARG A 211 -22.05 7.98 -6.70
C ARG A 211 -23.52 7.72 -6.95
#